data_AF-A0AAV4XI55-F1
#
_entry.id   AF-A0AAV4XI55-F1
#
_cell.length_a   1.000
_cell.length_b   1.000
_cell.length_c   1.000
_cell.angle_alpha   90.00
_cell.angle_beta   90.00
_cell.angle_gamma   90.00
#
_symmetry.space_group_name_H-M   'P 1'
#
loop_
_entity.id
_entity.type
_entity.pdbx_description
1 polymer ?
#
loop_
_entity_poly.entity_id
_entity_poly.type
_entity_poly.pdbx_seq_one_letter_code
_entity_poly.pdbx_strand_id
1 'polypeptide(L)'
;MLLLKVVDGGKADVTENLIVTANCVPIVSSDHFARNGIIHVVDKVLPIPTRTVADIIAGDMQFSVLKRMLSRAGLVQALRNPNRTFTVFAPTDSAFFLPHLERESDAKERCTVSVMKHHIIDHMICSSAIPQFAKSLNMIGELLSLSRDDYNKLYVDDVQIVVKDLVATNGVVHIIDGVLSTRQAKSASEVLEEYGLKEFLALLEAANLRKLYDSLENVTFFIPSNEAIRAVPAGLLDSLASNINSLFSVLLYHVAEGTAQIKTPEHVFSSKLANTSIKVQVQSSYPHAAPQVLVQCALVLSPSNKMCGGNLHVINKLLLPPKLSIVEVLEGLEEFSTLVLLLRATGLERRLRNPDSQYTLLAPTDDAFHQMGQETLFKILEDLELATDLVRMHILSGSACCSQLKGDLLAGRQQVRAVDGSLLKLDRYREGIMRIGGAHIVDCDIMAMNGVIHMVDAIVRQEDLVMRTGGHLNQMFIRI
;
A
#
# COMPACT_ATOMS: atom_id res chain seq x y z
N MET A 1 -31.91 23.37 10.51
CA MET A 1 -32.16 22.28 11.48
C MET A 1 -31.37 21.07 11.00
N LEU A 2 -30.13 20.90 11.48
CA LEU A 2 -29.32 19.74 11.15
C LEU A 2 -29.71 18.61 12.11
N LEU A 3 -30.35 17.58 11.57
CA LEU A 3 -30.54 16.29 12.23
C LEU A 3 -29.32 15.43 11.88
N LEU A 4 -28.51 15.07 12.88
CA LEU A 4 -27.62 13.91 12.75
C LEU A 4 -28.54 12.69 12.64
N LYS A 5 -28.66 12.14 11.43
CA LYS A 5 -29.50 10.98 11.14
C LYS A 5 -28.66 9.72 11.34
N VAL A 6 -28.94 8.94 12.38
CA VAL A 6 -28.55 7.52 12.43
C VAL A 6 -29.47 6.76 11.47
N VAL A 7 -28.87 5.91 10.64
CA VAL A 7 -29.54 5.04 9.68
C VAL A 7 -30.30 3.96 10.45
N ASP A 8 -31.63 4.04 10.55
CA ASP A 8 -32.52 3.08 9.88
C ASP A 8 -34.00 3.53 9.97
N GLY A 9 -34.81 3.09 9.02
CA GLY A 9 -36.20 3.51 8.87
C GLY A 9 -37.13 2.95 9.94
N GLY A 10 -37.82 3.84 10.65
CA GLY A 10 -38.96 3.49 11.50
C GLY A 10 -39.06 4.42 12.71
N LYS A 11 -40.21 5.08 12.87
CA LYS A 11 -40.68 5.88 14.02
C LYS A 11 -39.59 6.58 14.85
N ALA A 12 -39.61 7.92 14.82
CA ALA A 12 -38.81 8.75 15.71
C ALA A 12 -39.15 8.44 17.18
N ASP A 13 -38.39 7.52 17.76
CA ASP A 13 -38.27 7.32 19.19
C ASP A 13 -37.31 8.40 19.69
N VAL A 14 -37.85 9.43 20.31
CA VAL A 14 -37.08 10.51 20.94
C VAL A 14 -36.57 9.95 22.26
N THR A 15 -35.45 9.24 22.24
CA THR A 15 -34.66 8.95 23.44
C THR A 15 -33.18 9.24 23.19
N GLU A 16 -32.60 9.98 24.15
CA GLU A 16 -31.18 10.33 24.36
C GLU A 16 -30.62 11.59 23.65
N ASN A 17 -30.72 12.74 24.35
CA ASN A 17 -29.85 13.94 24.26
C ASN A 17 -29.49 14.51 22.88
N LEU A 18 -30.45 14.66 21.97
CA LEU A 18 -30.23 15.40 20.73
C LEU A 18 -30.09 16.90 21.01
N ILE A 19 -28.86 17.43 20.95
CA ILE A 19 -28.61 18.87 21.05
C ILE A 19 -29.02 19.53 19.73
N VAL A 20 -30.09 20.32 19.76
CA VAL A 20 -30.53 21.11 18.61
C VAL A 20 -30.04 22.55 18.76
N THR A 21 -29.42 23.08 17.70
CA THR A 21 -28.90 24.44 17.69
C THR A 21 -29.52 25.28 16.59
N ALA A 22 -29.78 26.55 16.87
CA ALA A 22 -30.07 27.59 15.88
C ALA A 22 -28.85 28.52 15.77
N ASN A 23 -28.18 28.55 14.61
CA ASN A 23 -26.93 29.30 14.40
C ASN A 23 -25.91 29.06 15.53
N CYS A 24 -25.65 27.79 15.85
CA CYS A 24 -24.80 27.32 16.96
C CYS A 24 -25.24 27.68 18.40
N VAL A 25 -26.37 28.37 18.57
CA VAL A 25 -26.97 28.60 19.89
C VAL A 25 -27.87 27.42 20.25
N PRO A 26 -27.66 26.75 21.40
CA PRO A 26 -28.53 25.67 21.85
C PRO A 26 -29.97 26.13 22.06
N ILE A 27 -30.92 25.29 21.63
CA ILE A 27 -32.32 25.41 22.01
C ILE A 27 -32.46 24.77 23.39
N VAL A 28 -32.82 25.58 24.39
CA VAL A 28 -32.98 25.14 25.80
C VAL A 28 -34.39 24.65 26.10
N SER A 29 -35.38 25.08 25.30
CA SER A 29 -36.76 24.65 25.42
C SER A 29 -37.46 24.74 24.06
N SER A 30 -38.19 23.70 23.66
CA SER A 30 -38.81 23.60 22.34
C SER A 30 -40.33 23.45 22.42
N ASP A 31 -40.99 23.68 21.28
CA ASP A 31 -42.37 23.26 21.03
C ASP A 31 -43.43 23.95 21.91
N HIS A 32 -43.20 25.22 22.24
CA HIS A 32 -44.21 26.05 22.92
C HIS A 32 -45.21 26.58 21.89
N PHE A 33 -46.37 25.92 21.79
CA PHE A 33 -47.42 26.29 20.86
C PHE A 33 -48.11 27.60 21.26
N ALA A 34 -48.23 28.52 20.30
CA ALA A 34 -48.99 29.76 20.40
C ALA A 34 -50.09 29.78 19.32
N ARG A 35 -51.03 30.74 19.42
CA ARG A 35 -52.15 30.85 18.46
C ARG A 35 -51.72 31.00 17.00
N ASN A 36 -50.52 31.52 16.75
CA ASN A 36 -50.01 31.88 15.42
C ASN A 36 -48.59 31.33 15.16
N GLY A 37 -48.11 30.36 15.93
CA GLY A 37 -46.77 29.81 15.73
C GLY A 37 -46.28 28.89 16.84
N ILE A 38 -44.99 28.56 16.79
CA ILE A 38 -44.29 27.75 17.77
C ILE A 38 -43.09 28.54 18.27
N ILE A 39 -42.87 28.55 19.57
CA ILE A 39 -41.76 29.25 20.22
C ILE A 39 -40.71 28.20 20.65
N HIS A 40 -39.47 28.46 20.28
CA HIS A 40 -38.29 27.75 20.78
C HIS A 40 -37.41 28.74 21.55
N VAL A 41 -37.12 28.44 22.81
CA VAL A 41 -36.26 29.25 23.67
C VAL A 41 -34.81 28.85 23.42
N VAL A 42 -33.96 29.85 23.20
CA VAL A 42 -32.52 29.69 22.95
C VAL A 42 -31.69 30.23 24.11
N ASP A 43 -30.52 29.66 24.31
CA ASP A 43 -29.61 30.02 25.41
C ASP A 43 -29.05 31.46 25.29
N LYS A 44 -28.96 31.99 24.05
CA LYS A 44 -28.34 33.28 23.73
C LYS A 44 -29.02 33.97 22.56
N VAL A 45 -28.73 35.25 22.37
CA VAL A 45 -29.14 36.00 21.17
C VAL A 45 -28.52 35.34 19.94
N LEU A 46 -29.34 35.08 18.91
CA LEU A 46 -28.90 34.44 17.68
C LEU A 46 -27.91 35.34 16.93
N PRO A 47 -26.73 34.83 16.54
CA PRO A 47 -25.85 35.57 15.65
C PRO A 47 -26.47 35.63 14.25
N ILE A 48 -26.27 36.76 13.56
CA ILE A 48 -26.70 36.97 12.18
C ILE A 48 -25.49 36.71 11.27
N PRO A 49 -25.44 35.57 10.55
CA PRO A 49 -24.35 35.31 9.62
C PRO A 49 -24.48 36.23 8.40
N THR A 50 -23.46 37.05 8.13
CA THR A 50 -23.42 37.98 6.99
C THR A 50 -22.31 37.67 5.99
N ARG A 51 -21.36 36.81 6.36
CA ARG A 51 -20.14 36.50 5.60
C ARG A 51 -19.95 34.99 5.48
N THR A 52 -19.30 34.55 4.41
CA THR A 52 -18.87 33.14 4.27
C THR A 52 -17.69 32.83 5.20
N VAL A 53 -17.39 31.55 5.44
CA VAL A 53 -16.21 31.16 6.24
C VAL A 53 -14.92 31.75 5.67
N ALA A 54 -14.79 31.77 4.35
CA ALA A 54 -13.64 32.38 3.67
C ALA A 54 -13.57 33.89 3.89
N ASP A 55 -14.70 34.60 3.90
CA ASP A 55 -14.74 36.06 4.10
C ASP A 55 -14.56 36.46 5.57
N ILE A 56 -14.94 35.60 6.52
CA ILE A 56 -14.58 35.74 7.94
C ILE A 56 -13.05 35.67 8.06
N ILE A 57 -12.43 34.62 7.52
CA ILE A 57 -10.98 34.43 7.58
C ILE A 57 -10.24 35.56 6.85
N ALA A 58 -10.71 35.97 5.68
CA ALA A 58 -10.10 37.04 4.88
C ALA A 58 -10.09 38.39 5.61
N GLY A 59 -11.17 38.70 6.35
CA GLY A 59 -11.35 39.97 7.05
C GLY A 59 -10.64 40.05 8.40
N ASP A 60 -10.06 38.96 8.90
CA ASP A 60 -9.36 38.93 10.17
C ASP A 60 -7.84 39.11 9.98
N MET A 61 -7.24 39.95 10.83
CA MET A 61 -5.81 40.28 10.78
C MET A 61 -4.93 39.15 11.32
N GLN A 62 -5.45 38.29 12.19
CA GLN A 62 -4.68 37.22 12.86
C GLN A 62 -4.43 35.96 12.00
N PHE A 63 -4.90 35.96 10.75
CA PHE A 63 -4.85 34.82 9.83
C PHE A 63 -3.99 35.08 8.59
N SER A 64 -2.97 35.93 8.67
CA SER A 64 -2.15 36.30 7.51
C SER A 64 -1.46 35.10 6.87
N VAL A 65 -0.95 34.16 7.68
CA VAL A 65 -0.33 32.91 7.22
C VAL A 65 -1.39 31.96 6.63
N LEU A 66 -2.51 31.76 7.34
CA LEU A 66 -3.61 30.91 6.90
C LEU A 66 -4.20 31.39 5.55
N LYS A 67 -4.41 32.70 5.38
CA LYS A 67 -4.88 33.31 4.12
C LYS A 67 -3.97 32.94 2.94
N ARG A 68 -2.64 33.06 3.13
CA ARG A 68 -1.65 32.68 2.11
C ARG A 68 -1.70 31.20 1.78
N MET A 69 -1.80 30.33 2.78
CA MET A 69 -1.86 28.88 2.58
C MET A 69 -3.16 28.43 1.89
N LEU A 70 -4.32 28.97 2.29
CA LEU A 70 -5.60 28.71 1.62
C LEU A 70 -5.59 29.17 0.16
N SER A 71 -4.97 30.31 -0.12
CA SER A 71 -4.80 30.82 -1.48
C SER A 71 -3.93 29.89 -2.33
N ARG A 72 -2.77 29.47 -1.82
CA ARG A 72 -1.88 28.51 -2.49
C ARG A 72 -2.53 27.15 -2.70
N ALA A 73 -3.33 26.68 -1.74
CA ALA A 73 -4.07 25.43 -1.85
C ALA A 73 -5.24 25.49 -2.83
N GLY A 74 -5.58 26.67 -3.38
CA GLY A 74 -6.74 26.85 -4.25
C GLY A 74 -8.09 26.67 -3.55
N LEU A 75 -8.13 26.76 -2.21
CA LEU A 75 -9.34 26.44 -1.41
C LEU A 75 -10.25 27.65 -1.17
N VAL A 76 -9.80 28.88 -1.44
CA VAL A 76 -10.56 30.11 -1.15
C VAL A 76 -11.93 30.10 -1.82
N GLN A 77 -12.01 29.77 -3.11
CA GLN A 77 -13.30 29.74 -3.83
C GLN A 77 -14.19 28.59 -3.38
N ALA A 78 -13.61 27.44 -3.04
CA ALA A 78 -14.36 26.30 -2.50
C ALA A 78 -15.03 26.67 -1.17
N LEU A 79 -14.32 27.39 -0.31
CA LEU A 79 -14.80 27.87 1.00
C LEU A 79 -15.77 29.07 0.91
N ARG A 80 -15.86 29.74 -0.25
CA ARG A 80 -16.88 30.76 -0.53
C ARG A 80 -18.18 30.20 -1.09
N ASN A 81 -18.21 28.92 -1.47
CA ASN A 81 -19.38 28.33 -2.12
C ASN A 81 -20.57 28.32 -1.14
N PRO A 82 -21.70 28.98 -1.46
CA PRO A 82 -22.86 29.05 -0.57
C PRO A 82 -23.66 27.74 -0.51
N ASN A 83 -23.47 26.83 -1.47
CA ASN A 83 -24.19 25.55 -1.54
C ASN A 83 -23.50 24.44 -0.74
N ARG A 84 -22.41 24.75 -0.05
CA ARG A 84 -21.66 23.81 0.78
C ARG A 84 -21.55 24.36 2.19
N THR A 85 -21.52 23.47 3.16
CA THR A 85 -21.32 23.82 4.57
C THR A 85 -19.95 23.36 5.03
N PHE A 86 -19.27 24.16 5.85
CA PHE A 86 -17.93 23.81 6.35
C PHE A 86 -17.80 24.03 7.85
N THR A 87 -16.90 23.28 8.47
CA THR A 87 -16.28 23.65 9.75
C THR A 87 -14.80 23.88 9.48
N VAL A 88 -14.32 25.09 9.75
CA VAL A 88 -12.90 25.44 9.55
C VAL A 88 -12.24 25.64 10.90
N PHE A 89 -11.20 24.86 11.19
CA PHE A 89 -10.33 25.10 12.33
C PHE A 89 -9.20 26.04 11.89
N ALA A 90 -9.30 27.31 12.26
CA ALA A 90 -8.44 28.39 11.80
C ALA A 90 -7.29 28.65 12.79
N PRO A 91 -6.06 28.21 12.50
CA PRO A 91 -4.89 28.56 13.30
C PRO A 91 -4.56 30.05 13.18
N THR A 92 -4.26 30.66 14.32
CA THR A 92 -3.71 32.03 14.36
C THR A 92 -2.29 32.09 13.80
N ASP A 93 -1.83 33.28 13.43
CA ASP A 93 -0.45 33.45 12.96
C ASP A 93 0.58 32.95 13.97
N SER A 94 0.35 33.16 15.29
CA SER A 94 1.21 32.64 16.36
C SER A 94 1.31 31.11 16.41
N ALA A 95 0.25 30.39 16.00
CA ALA A 95 0.26 28.93 15.99
C ALA A 95 1.27 28.34 14.99
N PHE A 96 1.65 29.10 13.94
CA PHE A 96 2.62 28.67 12.93
C PHE A 96 4.09 28.82 13.35
N PHE A 97 4.38 29.60 14.40
CA PHE A 97 5.75 29.87 14.89
C PHE A 97 6.20 28.91 15.99
N LEU A 98 5.47 27.82 16.23
CA LEU A 98 5.88 26.80 17.19
C LEU A 98 7.12 26.03 16.67
N PRO A 99 8.15 25.77 17.50
CA PRO A 99 9.47 25.28 17.06
C PRO A 99 9.46 23.96 16.27
N HIS A 100 8.43 23.14 16.45
CA HIS A 100 8.25 21.89 15.69
C HIS A 100 7.88 22.13 14.21
N LEU A 101 7.41 23.33 13.86
CA LEU A 101 6.93 23.69 12.51
C LEU A 101 8.00 24.38 11.65
N GLU A 102 9.13 24.81 12.23
CA GLU A 102 10.20 25.53 11.51
C GLU A 102 11.09 24.59 10.67
N ARG A 103 11.18 23.30 10.98
CA ARG A 103 11.98 22.31 10.20
C ARG A 103 11.34 21.93 8.85
N GLU A 104 10.11 22.35 8.61
CA GLU A 104 9.27 21.90 7.49
C GLU A 104 9.12 22.97 6.37
N SER A 105 10.03 23.94 6.26
CA SER A 105 9.85 25.11 5.38
C SER A 105 9.72 24.78 3.89
N ASP A 106 10.36 23.70 3.42
CA ASP A 106 10.34 23.30 2.00
C ASP A 106 9.32 22.18 1.70
N ALA A 107 9.00 21.35 2.71
CA ALA A 107 7.96 20.31 2.60
C ALA A 107 6.54 20.90 2.69
N LYS A 108 6.36 21.97 3.48
CA LYS A 108 5.06 22.64 3.65
C LYS A 108 4.54 23.29 2.38
N GLU A 109 5.39 23.85 1.53
CA GLU A 109 4.91 24.49 0.30
C GLU A 109 4.25 23.48 -0.64
N ARG A 110 4.86 22.29 -0.78
CA ARG A 110 4.37 21.21 -1.64
C ARG A 110 3.11 20.54 -1.10
N CYS A 111 3.04 20.33 0.21
CA CYS A 111 1.93 19.62 0.85
C CYS A 111 0.93 20.55 1.57
N THR A 112 0.97 21.86 1.25
CA THR A 112 0.04 22.87 1.77
C THR A 112 -1.42 22.44 1.58
N VAL A 113 -1.75 21.84 0.43
CA VAL A 113 -3.12 21.38 0.15
C VAL A 113 -3.61 20.37 1.18
N SER A 114 -2.80 19.37 1.52
CA SER A 114 -3.15 18.33 2.50
C SER A 114 -3.31 18.93 3.90
N VAL A 115 -2.37 19.78 4.32
CA VAL A 115 -2.46 20.48 5.62
C VAL A 115 -3.74 21.31 5.70
N MET A 116 -4.03 22.13 4.68
CA MET A 116 -5.22 22.99 4.71
C MET A 116 -6.53 22.20 4.68
N LYS A 117 -6.61 21.14 3.87
CA LYS A 117 -7.78 20.25 3.86
C LYS A 117 -7.94 19.47 5.16
N HIS A 118 -6.84 19.17 5.88
CA HIS A 118 -6.90 18.52 7.18
C HIS A 118 -7.57 19.42 8.24
N HIS A 119 -7.52 20.75 8.08
CA HIS A 119 -8.19 21.72 8.96
C HIS A 119 -9.67 21.96 8.65
N ILE A 120 -10.24 21.27 7.66
CA ILE A 120 -11.59 21.56 7.17
C ILE A 120 -12.43 20.28 7.18
N ILE A 121 -13.61 20.37 7.77
CA ILE A 121 -14.68 19.37 7.69
C ILE A 121 -15.75 19.87 6.72
N ASP A 122 -16.34 18.96 5.93
CA ASP A 122 -17.31 19.25 4.86
C ASP A 122 -18.77 19.35 5.33
N HIS A 123 -18.96 19.53 6.63
CA HIS A 123 -20.24 19.79 7.28
C HIS A 123 -20.03 20.67 8.51
N MET A 124 -21.11 21.28 8.98
CA MET A 124 -21.09 22.24 10.09
C MET A 124 -21.18 21.52 11.44
N ILE A 125 -20.23 21.80 12.34
CA ILE A 125 -20.18 21.29 13.71
C ILE A 125 -20.06 22.49 14.66
N CYS A 126 -21.15 22.79 15.36
CA CYS A 126 -21.16 23.80 16.40
C CYS A 126 -20.51 23.28 17.68
N SER A 127 -19.92 24.17 18.46
CA SER A 127 -19.21 23.82 19.70
C SER A 127 -20.09 23.13 20.73
N SER A 128 -21.38 23.46 20.76
CA SER A 128 -22.39 22.86 21.64
C SER A 128 -22.78 21.44 21.23
N ALA A 129 -22.59 21.07 19.97
CA ALA A 129 -22.88 19.72 19.47
C ALA A 129 -21.72 18.74 19.73
N ILE A 130 -20.55 19.22 20.18
CA ILE A 130 -19.39 18.37 20.49
C ILE A 130 -19.60 17.76 21.89
N PRO A 131 -19.77 16.43 22.00
CA PRO A 131 -19.88 15.73 23.28
C PRO A 131 -18.50 15.65 23.97
N GLN A 132 -18.35 14.79 24.98
CA GLN A 132 -17.03 14.58 25.62
C GLN A 132 -15.97 14.11 24.62
N PHE A 133 -16.37 13.27 23.66
CA PHE A 133 -15.52 12.77 22.59
C PHE A 133 -16.33 12.43 21.35
N ALA A 134 -15.88 12.88 20.18
CA ALA A 134 -16.42 12.56 18.87
C ALA A 134 -15.31 12.46 17.84
N LYS A 135 -15.58 11.80 16.71
CA LYS A 135 -14.69 11.80 15.54
C LYS A 135 -15.47 12.26 14.32
N SER A 136 -14.81 13.01 13.45
CA SER A 136 -15.38 13.43 12.17
C SER A 136 -14.34 13.38 11.06
N LEU A 137 -14.77 13.07 9.84
CA LEU A 137 -13.90 13.03 8.68
C LEU A 137 -13.62 14.46 8.17
N ASN A 138 -12.36 14.76 7.92
CA ASN A 138 -11.96 15.99 7.24
C ASN A 138 -11.95 15.84 5.70
N MET A 139 -11.60 16.90 4.98
CA MET A 139 -11.58 16.92 3.51
C MET A 139 -10.52 16.00 2.86
N ILE A 140 -9.59 15.41 3.62
CA ILE A 140 -8.65 14.39 3.12
C ILE A 140 -9.04 12.96 3.53
N GLY A 141 -10.17 12.80 4.21
CA GLY A 141 -10.71 11.51 4.65
C GLY A 141 -10.03 10.94 5.91
N GLU A 142 -9.31 11.77 6.66
CA GLU A 142 -8.78 11.42 7.97
C GLU A 142 -9.77 11.78 9.08
N LEU A 143 -9.75 11.01 10.15
CA LEU A 143 -10.59 11.26 11.33
C LEU A 143 -9.90 12.30 12.21
N LEU A 144 -10.55 13.44 12.40
CA LEU A 144 -10.23 14.39 13.45
C LEU A 144 -10.96 14.00 14.73
N SER A 145 -10.25 13.99 15.85
CA SER A 145 -10.77 13.78 17.19
C SER A 145 -11.23 15.11 17.78
N LEU A 146 -12.53 15.25 18.06
CA LEU A 146 -13.11 16.40 18.74
C LEU A 146 -13.40 16.01 20.18
N SER A 147 -12.83 16.71 21.15
CA SER A 147 -13.01 16.38 22.57
C SER A 147 -13.32 17.60 23.42
N ARG A 148 -13.89 17.32 24.60
CA ARG A 148 -14.18 18.30 25.63
C ARG A 148 -13.60 17.81 26.95
N ASP A 149 -12.81 18.64 27.62
CA ASP A 149 -12.30 18.34 28.95
C ASP A 149 -13.33 18.64 30.06
N ASP A 150 -13.00 18.26 31.29
CA ASP A 150 -13.85 18.48 32.47
C ASP A 150 -14.06 19.97 32.80
N TYR A 151 -13.20 20.85 32.27
CA TYR A 151 -13.31 22.30 32.37
C TYR A 151 -14.06 22.93 31.19
N ASN A 152 -14.73 22.11 30.37
CA ASN A 152 -15.53 22.53 29.22
C ASN A 152 -14.71 23.19 28.09
N LYS A 153 -13.38 23.04 28.09
CA LYS A 153 -12.53 23.44 26.96
C LYS A 153 -12.64 22.41 25.85
N LEU A 154 -12.52 22.88 24.62
CA LEU A 154 -12.67 22.06 23.43
C LEU A 154 -11.32 21.88 22.74
N TYR A 155 -11.11 20.70 22.17
CA TYR A 155 -9.91 20.35 21.44
C TYR A 155 -10.25 19.65 20.13
N VAL A 156 -9.35 19.79 19.16
CA VAL A 156 -9.32 19.03 17.90
C VAL A 156 -7.92 18.44 17.74
N ASP A 157 -7.80 17.11 17.72
CA ASP A 157 -6.52 16.37 17.73
C ASP A 157 -5.50 16.96 18.72
N ASP A 158 -5.94 17.13 19.97
CA ASP A 158 -5.17 17.70 21.09
C ASP A 158 -4.82 19.20 20.99
N VAL A 159 -5.20 19.88 19.89
CA VAL A 159 -5.06 21.33 19.75
C VAL A 159 -6.28 22.04 20.30
N GLN A 160 -6.09 23.09 21.12
CA GLN A 160 -7.19 23.76 21.80
C GLN A 160 -7.95 24.68 20.83
N ILE A 161 -9.29 24.63 20.90
CA ILE A 161 -10.18 25.61 20.30
C ILE A 161 -10.30 26.80 21.27
N VAL A 162 -9.69 27.93 20.91
CA VAL A 162 -9.62 29.14 21.74
C VAL A 162 -10.80 30.09 21.51
N VAL A 163 -11.33 30.15 20.29
CA VAL A 163 -12.57 30.89 19.97
C VAL A 163 -13.48 29.97 19.20
N LYS A 164 -14.74 29.88 19.63
CA LYS A 164 -15.72 28.95 19.10
C LYS A 164 -16.88 29.68 18.43
N ASP A 165 -17.50 28.99 17.49
CA ASP A 165 -18.78 29.38 16.87
C ASP A 165 -18.77 30.74 16.17
N LEU A 166 -17.74 31.05 15.37
CA LEU A 166 -17.81 32.16 14.42
C LEU A 166 -18.71 31.74 13.25
N VAL A 167 -20.01 31.95 13.41
CA VAL A 167 -21.03 31.51 12.46
C VAL A 167 -20.94 32.29 11.15
N ALA A 168 -20.86 31.55 10.04
CA ALA A 168 -20.86 32.05 8.68
C ALA A 168 -22.16 31.68 7.95
N THR A 169 -22.39 32.27 6.77
CA THR A 169 -23.54 31.93 5.91
C THR A 169 -23.47 30.50 5.35
N ASN A 170 -22.27 29.93 5.29
CA ASN A 170 -22.00 28.62 4.70
C ASN A 170 -21.15 27.74 5.64
N GLY A 171 -21.25 27.93 6.96
CA GLY A 171 -20.53 27.10 7.93
C GLY A 171 -20.19 27.80 9.23
N VAL A 172 -19.12 27.33 9.87
CA VAL A 172 -18.60 27.87 11.13
C VAL A 172 -17.07 27.87 11.12
N VAL A 173 -16.48 28.89 11.74
CA VAL A 173 -15.03 28.95 11.99
C VAL A 173 -14.77 28.80 13.50
N HIS A 174 -13.84 27.93 13.85
CA HIS A 174 -13.31 27.76 15.21
C HIS A 174 -11.83 28.15 15.17
N ILE A 175 -11.41 29.09 16.02
CA ILE A 175 -10.00 29.51 16.10
C ILE A 175 -9.26 28.53 17.01
N ILE A 176 -8.10 28.06 16.55
CA ILE A 176 -7.24 27.13 17.28
C ILE A 176 -5.86 27.76 17.56
N ASP A 177 -5.19 27.29 18.61
CA ASP A 177 -3.88 27.77 19.06
C ASP A 177 -2.69 26.94 18.56
N GLY A 178 -2.94 25.91 17.76
CA GLY A 178 -1.94 25.07 17.10
C GLY A 178 -2.29 24.79 15.65
N VAL A 179 -1.39 24.14 14.92
CA VAL A 179 -1.63 23.64 13.56
C VAL A 179 -1.93 22.16 13.64
N LEU A 180 -3.01 21.71 13.02
CA LEU A 180 -3.36 20.30 12.92
C LEU A 180 -2.39 19.57 11.98
N SER A 181 -1.70 18.57 12.53
CA SER A 181 -0.69 17.79 11.81
C SER A 181 -1.30 16.54 11.18
N THR A 182 -1.00 16.32 9.90
CA THR A 182 -1.40 15.11 9.18
C THR A 182 -0.19 14.33 8.70
N ARG A 183 -0.27 13.00 8.70
CA ARG A 183 0.76 12.16 8.06
C ARG A 183 0.93 12.50 6.58
N GLN A 184 -0.14 12.95 5.91
CA GLN A 184 -0.11 13.38 4.50
C GLN A 184 0.73 14.65 4.24
N ALA A 185 1.26 15.28 5.28
CA ALA A 185 2.19 16.41 5.20
C ALA A 185 3.63 16.05 5.59
N LYS A 186 3.85 14.85 6.16
CA LYS A 186 5.18 14.38 6.57
C LYS A 186 5.99 13.91 5.36
N SER A 187 7.30 14.09 5.42
CA SER A 187 8.23 13.58 4.41
C SER A 187 8.33 12.05 4.44
N ALA A 188 8.93 11.47 3.41
CA ALA A 188 9.18 10.03 3.37
C ALA A 188 9.99 9.56 4.58
N SER A 189 11.06 10.28 4.92
CA SER A 189 11.93 9.94 6.04
C SER A 189 11.20 10.01 7.39
N GLU A 190 10.36 11.01 7.61
CA GLU A 190 9.57 11.14 8.85
C GLU A 190 8.57 9.98 8.99
N VAL A 191 7.93 9.57 7.89
CA VAL A 191 7.03 8.41 7.91
C VAL A 191 7.80 7.11 8.16
N LEU A 192 8.98 6.94 7.56
CA LEU A 192 9.83 5.78 7.85
C LEU A 192 10.22 5.69 9.34
N GLU A 193 10.53 6.83 9.96
CA GLU A 193 10.85 6.91 11.40
C GLU A 193 9.63 6.58 12.26
N GLU A 194 8.45 7.10 11.92
CA GLU A 194 7.19 6.82 12.61
C GLU A 194 6.83 5.32 12.58
N TYR A 195 7.10 4.65 11.46
CA TYR A 195 6.89 3.19 11.30
C TYR A 195 8.05 2.36 11.87
N GLY A 196 9.12 2.99 12.36
CA GLY A 196 10.28 2.31 12.92
C GLY A 196 11.09 1.49 11.91
N LEU A 197 11.08 1.86 10.62
CA LEU A 197 11.77 1.17 9.52
C LEU A 197 13.27 1.52 9.47
N LYS A 198 13.96 1.30 10.60
CA LYS A 198 15.34 1.72 10.85
C LYS A 198 16.36 1.12 9.88
N GLU A 199 16.17 -0.14 9.48
CA GLU A 199 17.11 -0.81 8.56
C GLU A 199 17.10 -0.14 7.19
N PHE A 200 15.92 0.19 6.66
CA PHE A 200 15.81 0.88 5.38
C PHE A 200 16.31 2.33 5.46
N LEU A 201 16.03 3.02 6.58
CA LEU A 201 16.59 4.35 6.84
C LEU A 201 18.12 4.32 6.84
N ALA A 202 18.75 3.32 7.44
CA ALA A 202 20.21 3.17 7.43
C ALA A 202 20.75 2.99 6.00
N LEU A 203 20.04 2.24 5.14
CA LEU A 203 20.41 2.12 3.71
C LEU A 203 20.28 3.44 2.96
N LEU A 204 19.22 4.23 3.22
CA LEU A 204 19.07 5.57 2.64
C LEU A 204 20.17 6.53 3.07
N GLU A 205 20.57 6.46 4.34
CA GLU A 205 21.65 7.29 4.91
C GLU A 205 23.00 6.90 4.32
N ALA A 206 23.31 5.60 4.24
CA ALA A 206 24.52 5.09 3.59
C ALA A 206 24.61 5.50 2.12
N ALA A 207 23.48 5.58 1.42
CA ALA A 207 23.42 6.04 0.03
C ALA A 207 23.30 7.57 -0.14
N ASN A 208 23.21 8.34 0.95
CA ASN A 208 22.92 9.78 0.95
C ASN A 208 21.66 10.15 0.13
N LEU A 209 20.64 9.28 0.16
CA LEU A 209 19.40 9.43 -0.61
C LEU A 209 18.24 10.02 0.18
N ARG A 210 18.41 10.27 1.48
CA ARG A 210 17.37 10.77 2.38
C ARG A 210 16.67 12.02 1.83
N LYS A 211 17.44 13.04 1.43
CA LYS A 211 16.90 14.28 0.84
C LYS A 211 16.21 14.05 -0.50
N LEU A 212 16.74 13.15 -1.32
CA LEU A 212 16.11 12.81 -2.60
C LEU A 212 14.73 12.22 -2.34
N TYR A 213 14.62 11.23 -1.44
CA TYR A 213 13.36 10.59 -1.08
C TYR A 213 12.32 11.59 -0.58
N ASP A 214 12.74 12.50 0.29
CA ASP A 214 11.87 13.56 0.80
C ASP A 214 11.42 14.54 -0.29
N SER A 215 12.21 14.72 -1.35
CA SER A 215 11.89 15.63 -2.47
C SER A 215 11.04 15.02 -3.57
N LEU A 216 10.84 13.70 -3.59
CA LEU A 216 10.07 13.04 -4.63
C LEU A 216 8.58 13.38 -4.55
N GLU A 217 7.93 13.42 -5.72
CA GLU A 217 6.51 13.71 -5.87
C GLU A 217 5.84 12.75 -6.85
N ASN A 218 4.54 12.54 -6.64
CA ASN A 218 3.71 11.62 -7.41
C ASN A 218 4.36 10.24 -7.52
N VAL A 219 4.73 9.66 -6.39
CA VAL A 219 5.41 8.35 -6.31
C VAL A 219 4.74 7.41 -5.32
N THR A 220 4.99 6.12 -5.50
CA THR A 220 4.61 5.06 -4.57
C THR A 220 5.87 4.33 -4.10
N PHE A 221 6.13 4.36 -2.80
CA PHE A 221 7.27 3.70 -2.18
C PHE A 221 6.86 2.30 -1.72
N PHE A 222 7.65 1.30 -2.09
CA PHE A 222 7.54 -0.05 -1.56
C PHE A 222 8.73 -0.27 -0.64
N ILE A 223 8.52 -0.29 0.67
CA ILE A 223 9.60 -0.28 1.65
C ILE A 223 9.66 -1.63 2.35
N PRO A 224 10.79 -2.36 2.28
CA PRO A 224 10.92 -3.61 3.02
C PRO A 224 10.84 -3.38 4.53
N SER A 225 10.21 -4.30 5.24
CA SER A 225 10.25 -4.30 6.70
C SER A 225 11.67 -4.56 7.22
N ASN A 226 11.93 -4.23 8.50
CA ASN A 226 13.22 -4.56 9.13
C ASN A 226 13.49 -6.08 9.13
N GLU A 227 12.45 -6.90 9.20
CA GLU A 227 12.59 -8.36 9.08
C GLU A 227 12.98 -8.76 7.66
N ALA A 228 12.37 -8.14 6.64
CA ALA A 228 12.69 -8.39 5.24
C ALA A 228 14.14 -8.06 4.91
N ILE A 229 14.69 -6.97 5.44
CA ILE A 229 16.12 -6.62 5.25
C ILE A 229 17.03 -7.61 5.98
N ARG A 230 16.71 -7.97 7.24
CA ARG A 230 17.50 -8.95 8.01
C ARG A 230 17.48 -10.36 7.43
N ALA A 231 16.46 -10.71 6.65
CA ALA A 231 16.35 -11.97 5.94
C ALA A 231 17.20 -12.02 4.65
N VAL A 232 17.74 -10.88 4.19
CA VAL A 232 18.63 -10.86 3.02
C VAL A 232 19.96 -11.53 3.40
N PRO A 233 20.51 -12.42 2.56
CA PRO A 233 21.81 -13.04 2.81
C PRO A 233 22.90 -12.00 3.08
N ALA A 234 23.69 -12.20 4.13
CA ALA A 234 24.70 -11.23 4.57
C ALA A 234 25.67 -10.84 3.43
N GLY A 235 26.14 -11.81 2.64
CA GLY A 235 27.02 -11.55 1.50
C GLY A 235 26.40 -10.63 0.43
N LEU A 236 25.08 -10.69 0.24
CA LEU A 236 24.39 -9.78 -0.69
C LEU A 236 24.32 -8.37 -0.12
N LEU A 237 23.96 -8.20 1.17
CA LEU A 237 23.96 -6.88 1.82
C LEU A 237 25.37 -6.26 1.83
N ASP A 238 26.40 -7.04 2.12
CA ASP A 238 27.79 -6.60 2.09
C ASP A 238 28.20 -6.16 0.68
N SER A 239 27.79 -6.91 -0.36
CA SER A 239 28.05 -6.54 -1.74
C SER A 239 27.37 -5.20 -2.11
N LEU A 240 26.14 -4.98 -1.64
CA LEU A 240 25.41 -3.72 -1.85
C LEU A 240 26.08 -2.57 -1.11
N ALA A 241 26.49 -2.78 0.14
CA ALA A 241 27.19 -1.79 0.94
C ALA A 241 28.55 -1.41 0.34
N SER A 242 29.27 -2.38 -0.27
CA SER A 242 30.55 -2.14 -0.93
C SER A 242 30.43 -1.41 -2.27
N ASN A 243 29.26 -1.47 -2.93
CA ASN A 243 29.01 -0.86 -4.22
C ASN A 243 27.83 0.13 -4.17
N ILE A 244 28.17 1.40 -3.99
CA ILE A 244 27.22 2.51 -3.91
C ILE A 244 26.24 2.58 -5.11
N ASN A 245 26.69 2.21 -6.32
CA ASN A 245 25.84 2.22 -7.51
C ASN A 245 24.79 1.11 -7.46
N SER A 246 25.16 -0.06 -6.94
CA SER A 246 24.24 -1.17 -6.73
C SER A 246 23.21 -0.82 -5.65
N LEU A 247 23.64 -0.26 -4.52
CA LEU A 247 22.74 0.21 -3.46
C LEU A 247 21.78 1.30 -3.99
N PHE A 248 22.29 2.28 -4.73
CA PHE A 248 21.48 3.33 -5.36
C PHE A 248 20.43 2.74 -6.31
N SER A 249 20.83 1.74 -7.12
CA SER A 249 19.91 1.06 -8.04
C SER A 249 18.79 0.34 -7.28
N VAL A 250 19.14 -0.40 -6.22
CA VAL A 250 18.17 -1.10 -5.37
C VAL A 250 17.21 -0.11 -4.73
N LEU A 251 17.70 0.98 -4.14
CA LEU A 251 16.87 1.99 -3.49
C LEU A 251 15.90 2.64 -4.50
N LEU A 252 16.39 3.13 -5.65
CA LEU A 252 15.50 3.71 -6.67
C LEU A 252 14.49 2.70 -7.24
N TYR A 253 14.82 1.41 -7.26
CA TYR A 253 13.90 0.36 -7.67
C TYR A 253 12.73 0.16 -6.70
N HIS A 254 12.86 0.61 -5.44
CA HIS A 254 11.76 0.59 -4.46
C HIS A 254 10.79 1.78 -4.62
N VAL A 255 10.99 2.63 -5.63
CA VAL A 255 10.14 3.80 -5.89
C VAL A 255 9.46 3.65 -7.24
N ALA A 256 8.14 3.46 -7.23
CA ALA A 256 7.29 3.51 -8.41
C ALA A 256 6.85 4.94 -8.74
N GLU A 257 6.70 5.24 -10.02
CA GLU A 257 6.08 6.47 -10.50
C GLU A 257 4.55 6.39 -10.42
N GLY A 258 3.92 7.46 -9.96
CA GLY A 258 2.48 7.57 -9.77
C GLY A 258 2.00 7.19 -8.37
N THR A 259 0.81 7.67 -8.01
CA THR A 259 0.11 7.37 -6.75
C THR A 259 -1.19 6.59 -6.98
N ALA A 260 -1.31 5.89 -8.12
CA ALA A 260 -2.55 5.24 -8.53
C ALA A 260 -2.99 4.20 -7.49
N GLN A 261 -4.29 4.23 -7.15
CA GLN A 261 -4.87 3.18 -6.32
C GLN A 261 -4.86 1.87 -7.11
N ILE A 262 -4.33 0.82 -6.50
CA ILE A 262 -4.27 -0.53 -7.06
C ILE A 262 -5.70 -1.10 -7.08
N LYS A 263 -6.50 -0.70 -8.07
CA LYS A 263 -7.90 -1.14 -8.24
C LYS A 263 -8.04 -2.29 -9.24
N THR A 264 -7.06 -2.44 -10.12
CA THR A 264 -7.03 -3.51 -11.12
C THR A 264 -6.35 -4.76 -10.54
N PRO A 265 -6.70 -5.96 -11.04
CA PRO A 265 -6.05 -7.21 -10.61
C PRO A 265 -4.54 -7.20 -10.84
N GLU A 266 -4.09 -6.48 -11.86
CA GLU A 266 -2.69 -6.29 -12.17
C GLU A 266 -2.45 -4.84 -12.60
N HIS A 267 -1.31 -4.30 -12.18
CA HIS A 267 -0.83 -2.98 -12.56
C HIS A 267 0.69 -3.01 -12.70
N VAL A 268 1.22 -2.30 -13.68
CA VAL A 268 2.67 -2.19 -13.90
C VAL A 268 3.05 -0.73 -13.78
N PHE A 269 3.90 -0.42 -12.81
CA PHE A 269 4.47 0.90 -12.61
C PHE A 269 5.84 0.98 -13.27
N SER A 270 6.18 2.12 -13.85
CA SER A 270 7.59 2.47 -14.08
C SER A 270 8.25 2.74 -12.74
N SER A 271 9.48 2.26 -12.53
CA SER A 271 10.25 2.62 -11.33
C SER A 271 11.10 3.87 -11.58
N LYS A 272 11.62 4.50 -10.52
CA LYS A 272 12.60 5.59 -10.62
C LYS A 272 13.98 5.12 -11.06
N LEU A 273 14.24 3.82 -11.04
CA LEU A 273 15.40 3.24 -11.72
C LEU A 273 15.09 3.12 -13.22
N ALA A 274 15.91 3.77 -14.06
CA ALA A 274 15.70 3.85 -15.50
C ALA A 274 15.49 2.46 -16.16
N ASN A 275 14.55 2.38 -17.10
CA ASN A 275 14.21 1.18 -17.88
C ASN A 275 13.79 -0.04 -17.03
N THR A 276 13.24 0.19 -15.84
CA THR A 276 12.72 -0.90 -15.01
C THR A 276 11.27 -0.65 -14.61
N SER A 277 10.54 -1.74 -14.40
CA SER A 277 9.15 -1.72 -13.99
C SER A 277 8.93 -2.53 -12.72
N ILE A 278 7.87 -2.17 -12.00
CA ILE A 278 7.41 -2.85 -10.80
C ILE A 278 6.00 -3.35 -11.09
N LYS A 279 5.86 -4.66 -11.17
CA LYS A 279 4.57 -5.32 -11.33
C LYS A 279 3.90 -5.50 -9.97
N VAL A 280 2.67 -5.01 -9.88
CA VAL A 280 1.81 -5.10 -8.70
C VAL A 280 0.58 -5.92 -9.05
N GLN A 281 0.29 -6.93 -8.24
CA GLN A 281 -0.82 -7.85 -8.46
C GLN A 281 -1.69 -7.94 -7.21
N VAL A 282 -2.99 -7.82 -7.42
CA VAL A 282 -4.01 -8.01 -6.38
C VAL A 282 -4.56 -9.42 -6.52
N GLN A 283 -4.24 -10.25 -5.55
CA GLN A 283 -4.79 -11.58 -5.43
C GLN A 283 -6.02 -11.53 -4.54
N SER A 284 -7.19 -11.68 -5.14
CA SER A 284 -8.43 -11.92 -4.38
C SER A 284 -8.23 -13.16 -3.52
N SER A 285 -8.31 -12.97 -2.20
CA SER A 285 -8.44 -14.09 -1.28
C SER A 285 -9.90 -14.55 -1.25
N TYR A 286 -10.14 -15.72 -0.64
CA TYR A 286 -11.45 -16.34 -0.39
C TYR A 286 -12.56 -15.30 -0.08
N PRO A 287 -13.85 -15.55 -0.43
CA PRO A 287 -14.94 -14.66 -0.05
C PRO A 287 -14.84 -14.26 1.44
N HIS A 288 -14.78 -12.95 1.71
CA HIS A 288 -14.61 -12.31 3.02
C HIS A 288 -13.17 -12.13 3.56
N ALA A 289 -12.13 -12.61 2.88
CA ALA A 289 -10.75 -12.27 3.22
C ALA A 289 -10.28 -11.01 2.45
N ALA A 290 -9.49 -10.16 3.11
CA ALA A 290 -8.87 -9.03 2.44
C ALA A 290 -7.95 -9.53 1.30
N PRO A 291 -7.97 -8.91 0.11
CA PRO A 291 -7.11 -9.31 -0.99
C PRO A 291 -5.64 -9.13 -0.60
N GLN A 292 -4.79 -10.07 -1.00
CA GLN A 292 -3.35 -9.96 -0.85
C GLN A 292 -2.80 -9.13 -2.00
N VAL A 293 -1.94 -8.18 -1.71
CA VAL A 293 -1.26 -7.38 -2.74
C VAL A 293 0.20 -7.80 -2.80
N LEU A 294 0.66 -8.12 -3.99
CA LEU A 294 2.03 -8.53 -4.28
C LEU A 294 2.71 -7.48 -5.14
N VAL A 295 3.98 -7.22 -4.88
CA VAL A 295 4.85 -6.28 -5.60
C VAL A 295 6.12 -7.02 -5.94
N GLN A 296 6.31 -7.41 -7.21
CA GLN A 296 7.41 -8.30 -7.62
C GLN A 296 7.59 -9.48 -6.65
N CYS A 297 6.50 -10.21 -6.43
CA CYS A 297 6.39 -11.32 -5.48
C CYS A 297 6.56 -10.99 -3.98
N ALA A 298 6.89 -9.75 -3.62
CA ALA A 298 6.87 -9.29 -2.23
C ALA A 298 5.42 -9.02 -1.78
N LEU A 299 5.02 -9.58 -0.65
CA LEU A 299 3.73 -9.31 -0.01
C LEU A 299 3.73 -7.93 0.62
N VAL A 300 2.68 -7.14 0.35
CA VAL A 300 2.40 -5.89 1.06
C VAL A 300 1.84 -6.21 2.46
N LEU A 301 2.58 -5.80 3.48
CA LEU A 301 2.24 -5.96 4.89
C LEU A 301 1.38 -4.81 5.42
N SER A 302 1.69 -3.58 5.00
CA SER A 302 0.97 -2.37 5.41
C SER A 302 0.70 -1.51 4.18
N PRO A 303 -0.54 -1.53 3.63
CA PRO A 303 -0.88 -0.76 2.44
C PRO A 303 -1.32 0.67 2.76
N SER A 304 -1.21 1.54 1.76
CA SER A 304 -1.93 2.83 1.68
C SER A 304 -1.55 3.86 2.74
N ASN A 305 -0.29 3.88 3.18
CA ASN A 305 0.20 4.90 4.10
C ASN A 305 0.50 6.18 3.31
N LYS A 306 -0.47 7.09 3.23
CA LYS A 306 -0.33 8.35 2.50
C LYS A 306 0.64 9.29 3.22
N MET A 307 1.43 10.01 2.45
CA MET A 307 2.41 10.99 2.94
C MET A 307 2.59 12.14 1.96
N CYS A 308 3.45 13.09 2.29
CA CYS A 308 3.77 14.17 1.37
C CYS A 308 4.43 13.61 0.09
N GLY A 309 3.94 14.01 -1.08
CA GLY A 309 4.47 13.59 -2.37
C GLY A 309 4.11 12.17 -2.82
N GLY A 310 3.45 11.34 -2.00
CA GLY A 310 3.19 9.96 -2.41
C GLY A 310 2.51 9.04 -1.41
N ASN A 311 2.58 7.74 -1.72
CA ASN A 311 2.10 6.66 -0.86
C ASN A 311 3.28 5.77 -0.45
N LEU A 312 3.19 5.17 0.74
CA LEU A 312 4.15 4.20 1.24
C LEU A 312 3.47 2.88 1.56
N HIS A 313 4.03 1.78 1.06
CA HIS A 313 3.60 0.42 1.32
C HIS A 313 4.75 -0.35 1.94
N VAL A 314 4.53 -0.96 3.11
CA VAL A 314 5.54 -1.84 3.71
C VAL A 314 5.43 -3.22 3.06
N ILE A 315 6.53 -3.79 2.60
CA ILE A 315 6.61 -5.10 1.95
C ILE A 315 7.48 -6.08 2.74
N ASN A 316 7.33 -7.38 2.48
CA ASN A 316 8.03 -8.44 3.22
C ASN A 316 9.33 -8.94 2.57
N LYS A 317 9.77 -8.36 1.45
CA LYS A 317 11.02 -8.71 0.76
C LYS A 317 11.72 -7.45 0.27
N LEU A 318 13.06 -7.45 0.23
CA LEU A 318 13.83 -6.44 -0.49
C LEU A 318 13.66 -6.67 -2.00
N LEU A 319 13.24 -5.65 -2.75
CA LEU A 319 13.13 -5.72 -4.20
C LEU A 319 14.50 -5.56 -4.84
N LEU A 320 14.90 -6.55 -5.62
CA LEU A 320 16.11 -6.48 -6.44
C LEU A 320 15.68 -6.24 -7.90
N PRO A 321 16.25 -5.23 -8.59
CA PRO A 321 15.94 -5.00 -10.00
C PRO A 321 16.39 -6.22 -10.81
N PRO A 322 15.50 -6.89 -11.56
CA PRO A 322 15.90 -8.02 -12.39
C PRO A 322 16.76 -7.50 -13.55
N LYS A 323 18.04 -7.87 -13.56
CA LYS A 323 19.01 -7.48 -14.60
C LYS A 323 19.39 -8.63 -15.53
N LEU A 324 19.06 -9.85 -15.13
CA LEU A 324 19.47 -11.08 -15.78
C LEU A 324 18.23 -11.87 -16.19
N SER A 325 18.31 -12.54 -17.34
CA SER A 325 17.34 -13.55 -17.75
C SER A 325 17.41 -14.79 -16.85
N ILE A 326 16.40 -15.66 -16.91
CA ILE A 326 16.35 -16.89 -16.11
C ILE A 326 17.66 -17.68 -16.24
N VAL A 327 18.13 -17.89 -17.48
CA VAL A 327 19.35 -18.66 -17.72
C VAL A 327 20.57 -17.99 -17.11
N GLU A 328 20.70 -16.67 -17.24
CA GLU A 328 21.85 -15.92 -16.70
C GLU A 328 21.86 -15.94 -15.16
N VAL A 329 20.68 -15.94 -14.52
CA VAL A 329 20.59 -16.13 -13.08
C VAL A 329 21.10 -17.52 -12.69
N LEU A 330 20.68 -18.58 -13.39
CA LEU A 330 21.15 -19.95 -13.12
C LEU A 330 22.67 -20.08 -13.34
N GLU A 331 23.21 -19.46 -14.39
CA GLU A 331 24.65 -19.49 -14.69
C GLU A 331 25.51 -18.79 -13.61
N GLY A 332 24.91 -17.84 -12.88
CA GLY A 332 25.56 -17.16 -11.76
C GLY A 332 25.54 -17.93 -10.44
N LEU A 333 24.82 -19.05 -10.37
CA LEU A 333 24.62 -19.83 -9.15
C LEU A 333 25.21 -21.24 -9.36
N GLU A 334 26.17 -21.62 -8.51
CA GLU A 334 26.91 -22.88 -8.66
C GLU A 334 26.02 -24.12 -8.53
N GLU A 335 24.89 -24.01 -7.83
CA GLU A 335 23.95 -25.09 -7.52
C GLU A 335 23.10 -25.56 -8.72
N PHE A 336 23.20 -24.92 -9.89
CA PHE A 336 22.36 -25.22 -11.06
C PHE A 336 23.14 -25.68 -12.30
N SER A 337 24.39 -26.14 -12.13
CA SER A 337 25.27 -26.46 -13.25
C SER A 337 24.71 -27.56 -14.17
N THR A 338 24.09 -28.60 -13.60
CA THR A 338 23.50 -29.72 -14.34
C THR A 338 22.26 -29.27 -15.13
N LEU A 339 21.42 -28.42 -14.52
CA LEU A 339 20.24 -27.87 -15.18
C LEU A 339 20.63 -27.00 -16.38
N VAL A 340 21.65 -26.15 -16.22
CA VAL A 340 22.18 -25.31 -17.31
C VAL A 340 22.69 -26.16 -18.47
N LEU A 341 23.37 -27.27 -18.20
CA LEU A 341 23.81 -28.23 -19.23
C LEU A 341 22.62 -28.82 -20.00
N LEU A 342 21.57 -29.25 -19.31
CA LEU A 342 20.35 -29.76 -19.95
C LEU A 342 19.63 -28.70 -20.79
N LEU A 343 19.54 -27.46 -20.30
CA LEU A 343 18.95 -26.34 -21.05
C LEU A 343 19.69 -26.08 -22.38
N ARG A 344 21.03 -26.18 -22.36
CA ARG A 344 21.89 -26.05 -23.54
C ARG A 344 21.68 -27.21 -24.50
N ALA A 345 21.75 -28.45 -24.01
CA ALA A 345 21.61 -29.66 -24.83
C ALA A 345 20.25 -29.72 -25.55
N THR A 346 19.17 -29.40 -24.83
CA THR A 346 17.79 -29.39 -25.36
C THR A 346 17.48 -28.16 -26.24
N GLY A 347 18.35 -27.16 -26.25
CA GLY A 347 18.15 -25.89 -26.95
C GLY A 347 17.06 -24.99 -26.35
N LEU A 348 16.50 -25.35 -25.19
CA LEU A 348 15.48 -24.57 -24.48
C LEU A 348 16.04 -23.30 -23.83
N GLU A 349 17.36 -23.23 -23.66
CA GLU A 349 18.08 -22.03 -23.22
C GLU A 349 17.67 -20.78 -24.02
N ARG A 350 17.59 -20.88 -25.36
CA ARG A 350 17.21 -19.75 -26.24
C ARG A 350 15.83 -19.18 -25.91
N ARG A 351 14.89 -20.04 -25.48
CA ARG A 351 13.54 -19.63 -25.08
C ARG A 351 13.54 -18.93 -23.73
N LEU A 352 14.34 -19.45 -22.78
CA LEU A 352 14.49 -18.91 -21.43
C LEU A 352 15.46 -17.72 -21.33
N ARG A 353 16.10 -17.30 -22.43
CA ARG A 353 16.82 -16.03 -22.55
C ARG A 353 16.00 -14.91 -23.18
N ASN A 354 14.89 -15.23 -23.85
CA ASN A 354 14.09 -14.22 -24.54
C ASN A 354 13.47 -13.25 -23.51
N PRO A 355 13.72 -11.92 -23.62
CA PRO A 355 13.15 -10.92 -22.70
C PRO A 355 11.63 -10.75 -22.86
N ASP A 356 11.07 -11.08 -24.03
CA ASP A 356 9.64 -10.88 -24.32
C ASP A 356 8.76 -12.03 -23.80
N SER A 357 9.38 -13.09 -23.29
CA SER A 357 8.67 -14.23 -22.70
C SER A 357 8.56 -14.07 -21.18
N GLN A 358 7.57 -14.74 -20.59
CA GLN A 358 7.36 -14.77 -19.15
C GLN A 358 7.16 -16.22 -18.73
N TYR A 359 8.07 -16.73 -17.91
CA TYR A 359 8.07 -18.11 -17.44
C TYR A 359 8.22 -18.20 -15.92
N THR A 360 7.79 -19.33 -15.36
CA THR A 360 8.17 -19.73 -14.01
C THR A 360 8.97 -21.00 -14.13
N LEU A 361 10.23 -20.99 -13.70
CA LEU A 361 11.10 -22.15 -13.74
C LEU A 361 11.15 -22.80 -12.35
N LEU A 362 10.77 -24.06 -12.27
CA LEU A 362 11.10 -24.94 -11.14
C LEU A 362 12.54 -25.42 -11.37
N ALA A 363 13.51 -24.83 -10.68
CA ALA A 363 14.93 -25.11 -10.89
C ALA A 363 15.43 -26.18 -9.91
N PRO A 364 15.58 -27.45 -10.33
CA PRO A 364 16.21 -28.47 -9.50
C PRO A 364 17.69 -28.15 -9.28
N THR A 365 18.14 -28.26 -8.04
CA THR A 365 19.55 -28.11 -7.68
C THR A 365 20.37 -29.31 -8.17
N ASP A 366 21.69 -29.16 -8.23
CA ASP A 366 22.61 -30.26 -8.54
C ASP A 366 22.42 -31.43 -7.55
N ASP A 367 22.15 -31.16 -6.28
CA ASP A 367 21.81 -32.19 -5.29
C ASP A 367 20.55 -32.98 -5.67
N ALA A 368 19.54 -32.33 -6.26
CA ALA A 368 18.34 -32.99 -6.76
C ALA A 368 18.67 -33.98 -7.90
N PHE A 369 19.60 -33.60 -8.79
CA PHE A 369 20.10 -34.50 -9.85
C PHE A 369 20.92 -35.65 -9.29
N HIS A 370 21.75 -35.41 -8.27
CA HIS A 370 22.50 -36.47 -7.60
C HIS A 370 21.58 -37.49 -6.93
N GLN A 371 20.51 -37.03 -6.25
CA GLN A 371 19.54 -37.90 -5.58
C GLN A 371 18.73 -38.77 -6.55
N MET A 372 18.57 -38.37 -7.80
CA MET A 372 17.93 -39.18 -8.84
C MET A 372 18.75 -40.43 -9.22
N GLY A 373 20.05 -40.41 -8.96
CA GLY A 373 20.98 -41.48 -9.31
C GLY A 373 21.67 -41.25 -10.66
N GLN A 374 22.98 -41.56 -10.70
CA GLN A 374 23.83 -41.29 -11.86
C GLN A 374 23.39 -42.07 -13.10
N GLU A 375 22.99 -43.34 -12.96
CA GLU A 375 22.53 -44.15 -14.11
C GLU A 375 21.33 -43.53 -14.82
N THR A 376 20.37 -43.01 -14.05
CA THR A 376 19.18 -42.32 -14.59
C THR A 376 19.56 -41.02 -15.27
N LEU A 377 20.46 -40.24 -14.65
CA LEU A 377 20.96 -39.00 -15.24
C LEU A 377 21.69 -39.25 -16.57
N PHE A 378 22.54 -40.27 -16.65
CA PHE A 378 23.22 -40.64 -17.90
C PHE A 378 22.23 -41.02 -19.01
N LYS A 379 21.20 -41.83 -18.69
CA LYS A 379 20.14 -42.17 -19.66
C LYS A 379 19.43 -40.91 -20.19
N ILE A 380 19.12 -39.96 -19.31
CA ILE A 380 18.49 -38.69 -19.70
C ILE A 380 19.44 -37.86 -20.58
N LEU A 381 20.74 -37.82 -20.26
CA LEU A 381 21.71 -37.06 -21.04
C LEU A 381 22.00 -37.66 -22.42
N GLU A 382 21.88 -38.99 -22.57
CA GLU A 382 22.04 -39.68 -23.85
C GLU A 382 20.81 -39.57 -24.76
N ASP A 383 19.61 -39.37 -24.18
CA ASP A 383 18.35 -39.26 -24.91
C ASP A 383 17.83 -37.81 -24.90
N LEU A 384 18.01 -37.14 -26.05
CA LEU A 384 17.59 -35.75 -26.23
C LEU A 384 16.08 -35.55 -26.06
N GLU A 385 15.26 -36.53 -26.41
CA GLU A 385 13.80 -36.45 -26.28
C GLU A 385 13.41 -36.49 -24.80
N LEU A 386 13.95 -37.45 -24.04
CA LEU A 386 13.74 -37.54 -22.59
C LEU A 386 14.25 -36.30 -21.85
N ALA A 387 15.44 -35.79 -22.20
CA ALA A 387 15.96 -34.54 -21.64
C ALA A 387 15.04 -33.34 -21.92
N THR A 388 14.51 -33.26 -23.15
CA THR A 388 13.64 -32.16 -23.57
C THR A 388 12.32 -32.18 -22.80
N ASP A 389 11.72 -33.35 -22.64
CA ASP A 389 10.46 -33.50 -21.91
C ASP A 389 10.65 -33.26 -20.40
N LEU A 390 11.74 -33.75 -19.81
CA LEU A 390 12.12 -33.46 -18.42
C LEU A 390 12.17 -31.95 -18.16
N VAL A 391 12.93 -31.22 -18.98
CA VAL A 391 13.11 -29.78 -18.81
C VAL A 391 11.79 -29.03 -19.01
N ARG A 392 10.95 -29.44 -19.97
CA ARG A 392 9.66 -28.79 -20.20
C ARG A 392 8.69 -28.95 -19.03
N MET A 393 8.70 -30.08 -18.32
CA MET A 393 7.89 -30.25 -17.10
C MET A 393 8.24 -29.23 -16.01
N HIS A 394 9.47 -28.74 -16.00
CA HIS A 394 9.95 -27.76 -15.01
C HIS A 394 9.65 -26.30 -15.40
N ILE A 395 9.15 -26.04 -16.60
CA ILE A 395 8.82 -24.70 -17.07
C ILE A 395 7.31 -24.51 -17.05
N LEU A 396 6.83 -23.53 -16.30
CA LEU A 396 5.43 -23.11 -16.30
C LEU A 396 5.25 -21.86 -17.15
N SER A 397 4.09 -21.74 -17.80
CA SER A 397 3.72 -20.56 -18.58
C SER A 397 3.34 -19.39 -17.67
N GLY A 398 3.91 -18.21 -17.94
CA GLY A 398 3.68 -16.99 -17.16
C GLY A 398 4.53 -16.92 -15.89
N SER A 399 4.51 -15.75 -15.26
CA SER A 399 5.25 -15.48 -14.02
C SER A 399 4.31 -15.65 -12.83
N ALA A 400 4.58 -16.66 -12.01
CA ALA A 400 3.81 -17.00 -10.82
C ALA A 400 4.73 -16.88 -9.59
N CYS A 401 4.32 -16.09 -8.62
CA CYS A 401 5.01 -16.02 -7.33
C CYS A 401 4.61 -17.21 -6.45
N CYS A 402 5.47 -17.65 -5.53
CA CYS A 402 5.17 -18.66 -4.51
C CYS A 402 3.89 -18.33 -3.74
N SER A 403 3.67 -17.05 -3.43
CA SER A 403 2.46 -16.59 -2.74
C SER A 403 1.20 -16.84 -3.55
N GLN A 404 1.30 -16.84 -4.89
CA GLN A 404 0.21 -17.18 -5.82
C GLN A 404 0.07 -18.69 -6.04
N LEU A 405 1.16 -19.44 -5.88
CA LEU A 405 1.19 -20.91 -5.92
C LEU A 405 0.63 -21.56 -4.65
N LYS A 406 0.13 -20.76 -3.70
CA LYS A 406 -0.68 -21.26 -2.59
C LYS A 406 -1.94 -21.91 -3.14
N GLY A 407 -1.98 -23.24 -3.14
CA GLY A 407 -3.20 -24.00 -3.47
C GLY A 407 -4.35 -23.51 -2.61
N ASP A 408 -5.40 -23.01 -3.25
CA ASP A 408 -6.66 -22.77 -2.58
C ASP A 408 -7.36 -24.13 -2.49
N LEU A 409 -7.22 -24.77 -1.33
CA LEU A 409 -7.86 -26.06 -1.03
C LEU A 409 -9.38 -25.99 -1.18
N LEU A 410 -9.98 -24.79 -1.13
CA LEU A 410 -11.42 -24.55 -1.23
C LEU A 410 -11.86 -24.07 -2.62
N ALA A 411 -11.04 -23.30 -3.35
CA ALA A 411 -11.29 -22.91 -4.75
C ALA A 411 -10.79 -23.94 -5.79
N GLY A 412 -10.28 -25.09 -5.34
CA GLY A 412 -9.99 -26.25 -6.17
C GLY A 412 -8.72 -26.14 -7.03
N ARG A 413 -7.90 -25.09 -6.87
CA ARG A 413 -6.64 -24.96 -7.62
C ARG A 413 -5.54 -25.78 -6.95
N GLN A 414 -5.54 -27.08 -7.23
CA GLN A 414 -4.56 -28.04 -6.74
C GLN A 414 -3.47 -28.37 -7.76
N GLN A 415 -3.46 -27.68 -8.91
CA GLN A 415 -2.56 -28.01 -10.01
C GLN A 415 -2.08 -26.77 -10.77
N VAL A 416 -0.86 -26.85 -11.31
CA VAL A 416 -0.30 -25.91 -12.28
C VAL A 416 0.01 -26.61 -13.58
N ARG A 417 -0.05 -25.88 -14.70
CA ARG A 417 0.22 -26.42 -16.03
C ARG A 417 1.62 -26.05 -16.48
N ALA A 418 2.45 -27.06 -16.75
CA ALA A 418 3.75 -26.87 -17.39
C ALA A 418 3.61 -26.68 -18.90
N VAL A 419 4.67 -26.23 -19.56
CA VAL A 419 4.67 -25.88 -20.99
C VAL A 419 4.54 -27.08 -21.93
N ASP A 420 4.87 -28.28 -21.46
CA ASP A 420 4.56 -29.56 -22.13
C ASP A 420 3.06 -29.93 -22.06
N GLY A 421 2.28 -29.17 -21.29
CA GLY A 421 0.86 -29.38 -21.06
C GLY A 421 0.55 -30.29 -19.87
N SER A 422 1.58 -30.80 -19.17
CA SER A 422 1.43 -31.62 -17.97
C SER A 422 0.83 -30.83 -16.81
N LEU A 423 0.15 -31.53 -15.91
CA LEU A 423 -0.53 -30.97 -14.74
C LEU A 423 0.23 -31.40 -13.49
N LEU A 424 0.95 -30.47 -12.88
CA LEU A 424 1.72 -30.70 -11.67
C LEU A 424 0.86 -30.43 -10.46
N LYS A 425 0.80 -31.38 -9.53
CA LYS A 425 0.06 -31.23 -8.29
C LYS A 425 0.74 -30.23 -7.36
N LEU A 426 -0.04 -29.33 -6.77
CA LEU A 426 0.37 -28.42 -5.71
C LEU A 426 -0.01 -29.04 -4.36
N ASP A 427 0.99 -29.43 -3.58
CA ASP A 427 0.82 -29.97 -2.24
C ASP A 427 1.37 -29.01 -1.19
N ARG A 428 0.63 -28.82 -0.11
CA ARG A 428 1.06 -27.99 1.02
C ARG A 428 0.91 -28.76 2.32
N TYR A 429 2.01 -28.88 3.04
CA TYR A 429 2.02 -29.57 4.33
C TYR A 429 1.90 -28.57 5.48
N ARG A 430 1.69 -29.09 6.69
CA ARG A 430 1.81 -28.29 7.92
C ARG A 430 3.22 -27.67 7.95
N GLU A 431 3.36 -26.51 8.59
CA GLU A 431 4.61 -25.72 8.65
C GLU A 431 4.95 -24.91 7.38
N GLY A 432 4.10 -24.94 6.35
CA GLY A 432 4.24 -24.04 5.19
C GLY A 432 5.09 -24.59 4.04
N ILE A 433 5.61 -25.81 4.19
CA ILE A 433 6.30 -26.59 3.15
C ILE A 433 5.40 -26.71 1.91
N MET A 434 5.89 -26.23 0.77
CA MET A 434 5.21 -26.28 -0.52
C MET A 434 5.91 -27.28 -1.45
N ARG A 435 5.13 -28.15 -2.09
CA ARG A 435 5.59 -29.09 -3.11
C ARG A 435 4.84 -28.87 -4.43
N ILE A 436 5.56 -28.97 -5.54
CA ILE A 436 5.01 -28.93 -6.90
C ILE A 436 5.47 -30.17 -7.63
N GLY A 437 4.53 -31.03 -8.05
CA GLY A 437 4.86 -32.30 -8.67
C GLY A 437 5.80 -33.15 -7.80
N GLY A 438 5.54 -33.23 -6.50
CA GLY A 438 6.37 -33.97 -5.54
C GLY A 438 7.64 -33.23 -5.08
N ALA A 439 8.16 -32.28 -5.85
CA ALA A 439 9.38 -31.55 -5.54
C ALA A 439 9.14 -30.42 -4.54
N HIS A 440 9.94 -30.33 -3.47
CA HIS A 440 9.79 -29.30 -2.44
C HIS A 440 10.54 -28.02 -2.84
N ILE A 441 9.88 -26.88 -2.65
CA ILE A 441 10.46 -25.56 -2.93
C ILE A 441 11.37 -25.16 -1.78
N VAL A 442 12.67 -25.14 -2.03
CA VAL A 442 13.71 -24.76 -1.07
C VAL A 442 13.85 -23.25 -0.97
N ASP A 443 13.88 -22.58 -2.12
CA ASP A 443 13.91 -21.11 -2.21
C ASP A 443 13.05 -20.62 -3.37
N CYS A 444 12.63 -19.38 -3.30
CA CYS A 444 11.31 -19.00 -3.73
C CYS A 444 11.23 -17.52 -4.11
N ASP A 445 10.73 -17.24 -5.33
CA ASP A 445 10.59 -15.90 -5.90
C ASP A 445 11.92 -15.25 -6.28
N ILE A 446 12.84 -16.03 -6.85
CA ILE A 446 14.07 -15.50 -7.43
C ILE A 446 13.71 -14.81 -8.75
N MET A 447 13.77 -13.47 -8.77
CA MET A 447 13.29 -12.66 -9.89
C MET A 447 14.30 -12.61 -11.04
N ALA A 448 13.82 -12.83 -12.26
CA ALA A 448 14.56 -12.64 -13.51
C ALA A 448 13.79 -11.69 -14.46
N MET A 449 14.46 -11.16 -15.48
CA MET A 449 13.84 -10.19 -16.42
C MET A 449 12.65 -10.78 -17.16
N ASN A 450 12.73 -12.08 -17.46
CA ASN A 450 11.74 -12.81 -18.25
C ASN A 450 11.02 -13.91 -17.43
N GLY A 451 10.99 -13.77 -16.11
CA GLY A 451 10.22 -14.70 -15.27
C GLY A 451 10.65 -14.79 -13.82
N VAL A 452 10.25 -15.89 -13.19
CA VAL A 452 10.52 -16.20 -11.78
C VAL A 452 11.13 -17.60 -11.68
N ILE A 453 12.09 -17.77 -10.78
CA ILE A 453 12.70 -19.05 -10.48
C ILE A 453 12.26 -19.49 -9.07
N HIS A 454 11.87 -20.75 -8.94
CA HIS A 454 11.66 -21.44 -7.67
C HIS A 454 12.65 -22.59 -7.60
N MET A 455 13.57 -22.53 -6.65
CA MET A 455 14.53 -23.59 -6.40
C MET A 455 13.84 -24.79 -5.76
N VAL A 456 14.06 -25.98 -6.31
CA VAL A 456 13.46 -27.23 -5.83
C VAL A 456 14.51 -28.28 -5.51
N ASP A 457 14.24 -29.12 -4.50
CA ASP A 457 15.15 -30.18 -4.03
C ASP A 457 14.99 -31.52 -4.75
N ALA A 458 14.03 -31.62 -5.67
CA ALA A 458 13.79 -32.83 -6.45
C ALA A 458 13.40 -32.49 -7.89
N ILE A 459 13.62 -33.45 -8.78
CA ILE A 459 13.21 -33.39 -10.18
C ILE A 459 11.75 -33.83 -10.27
N VAL A 460 10.91 -33.01 -10.89
CA VAL A 460 9.52 -33.34 -11.22
C VAL A 460 9.50 -34.42 -12.31
N ARG A 461 8.82 -35.55 -12.06
CA ARG A 461 8.76 -36.69 -12.98
C ARG A 461 7.35 -36.92 -13.51
N GLN A 462 7.27 -37.77 -14.54
CA GLN A 462 6.00 -38.12 -15.17
C GLN A 462 5.04 -38.85 -14.22
N GLU A 463 5.57 -39.59 -13.23
CA GLU A 463 4.79 -40.26 -12.18
C GLU A 463 4.12 -39.28 -11.22
N ASP A 464 4.65 -38.05 -11.12
CA ASP A 464 4.12 -36.97 -10.27
C ASP A 464 2.97 -36.19 -10.94
N LEU A 465 2.64 -36.56 -12.19
CA LEU A 465 1.56 -35.95 -12.96
C LEU A 465 0.20 -36.52 -12.56
N VAL A 466 -0.82 -35.67 -12.51
CA VAL A 466 -2.19 -36.14 -12.30
C VAL A 466 -2.69 -36.84 -13.57
N MET A 467 -2.98 -38.14 -13.47
CA MET A 467 -3.48 -39.00 -14.55
C MET A 467 -4.57 -38.31 -15.40
N ARG A 468 -4.36 -38.21 -16.71
CA ARG A 468 -5.37 -37.75 -17.68
C ARG A 468 -6.58 -38.69 -17.65
N THR A 469 -7.71 -38.25 -17.10
CA THR A 469 -8.99 -38.90 -17.40
C THR A 469 -9.41 -38.50 -18.82
N GLY A 470 -9.11 -39.35 -19.80
CA GLY A 470 -9.77 -39.39 -21.11
C GLY A 470 -8.86 -39.22 -22.33
N GLY A 471 -8.73 -40.30 -23.13
CA GLY A 471 -8.34 -40.23 -24.54
C GLY A 471 -7.15 -41.09 -24.94
N HIS A 472 -7.42 -42.37 -25.24
CA HIS A 472 -6.60 -43.36 -25.95
C HIS A 472 -5.12 -43.54 -25.58
N LEU A 473 -4.91 -44.56 -24.73
CA LEU A 473 -3.68 -45.33 -24.62
C LEU A 473 -3.31 -45.94 -25.98
N ASN A 474 -2.18 -45.53 -26.54
CA ASN A 474 -1.28 -46.50 -27.14
C ASN A 474 -0.09 -46.64 -26.19
N GLN A 475 0.03 -47.85 -25.67
CA GLN A 475 1.01 -48.26 -24.68
C GLN A 475 2.44 -48.15 -25.25
N MET A 476 3.32 -47.47 -24.52
CA MET A 476 4.67 -47.99 -24.30
C MET A 476 5.15 -47.50 -22.95
N PHE A 477 5.17 -48.44 -22.00
CA PHE A 477 5.74 -48.27 -20.68
C PHE A 477 7.26 -48.32 -20.79
N ILE A 478 7.95 -47.35 -20.20
CA ILE A 478 9.28 -47.58 -19.62
C ILE A 478 9.17 -47.18 -18.15
N ARG A 479 9.04 -48.20 -17.29
CA ARG A 479 9.40 -48.10 -15.87
C ARG A 479 10.93 -48.00 -15.82
N ILE A 480 11.46 -47.00 -15.12
CA ILE A 480 12.85 -47.02 -14.62
C ILE A 480 12.82 -47.63 -13.23
#